data_AF-A0A3D3NRA0-F1
#
_entry.id   AF-A0A3D3NRA0-F1
#
_cell.length_a   1.000
_cell.length_b   1.000
_cell.length_c   1.000
_cell.angle_alpha   90.00
_cell.angle_beta   90.00
_cell.angle_gamma   90.00
#
_symmetry.space_group_name_H-M   'P 1'
#
loop_
_entity.id
_entity.type
_entity.pdbx_description
1 polymer ?
#
loop_
_entity_poly.entity_id
_entity_poly.type
_entity_poly.pdbx_seq_one_letter_code
_entity_poly.pdbx_strand_id
1 'polypeptide(L)'
;PVSRQRLEAVGNVLGVDRKAWNPAPARAQNGCVIIAHGLRDGAFFTARGEESRWMSDMAMNLAQRLDPAQPNIGLVDWSSAAMPSQWHGLLMKQENLDGLSMGLDLALIRDQAREVGDHLGFRLAQWIRDKDQRIRRDKPLHLIGHSAGGFLVARAALVLSELGLAPETMHVTILDTPGTDDALFAETGRVCRMEFYKTSDFVTSLDVERMPEDVFFRVIPPPGKPSLREAHSYAWEWYSATICECAIGDEGFGRSPFLLTRAAPQPDTEGR
;
A
#
# COMPACT_ATOMS: atom_id res chain seq x y z
N PRO A 1 -16.33 1.14 20.29
CA PRO A 1 -17.06 0.62 19.10
C PRO A 1 -17.49 1.77 18.18
N VAL A 2 -16.79 1.93 17.06
CA VAL A 2 -17.19 2.87 16.00
C VAL A 2 -18.45 2.30 15.33
N SER A 3 -19.50 3.10 15.15
CA SER A 3 -20.77 2.61 14.59
C SER A 3 -20.58 2.13 13.14
N ARG A 4 -21.33 1.10 12.74
CA ARG A 4 -21.31 0.50 11.39
C ARG A 4 -21.43 1.52 10.24
N GLN A 5 -22.19 2.62 10.45
CA GLN A 5 -22.30 3.74 9.51
C GLN A 5 -21.04 4.60 9.40
N ARG A 6 -20.21 4.69 10.45
CA ARG A 6 -18.91 5.37 10.36
C ARG A 6 -17.91 4.51 9.57
N LEU A 7 -17.94 3.18 9.71
CA LEU A 7 -17.04 2.26 9.02
C LEU A 7 -17.21 2.28 7.48
N GLU A 8 -18.43 2.46 6.95
CA GLU A 8 -18.67 2.65 5.51
C GLU A 8 -17.98 3.91 4.94
N ALA A 9 -17.70 4.91 5.79
CA ALA A 9 -17.00 6.15 5.42
C ALA A 9 -15.47 6.09 5.64
N VAL A 10 -14.92 4.97 6.12
CA VAL A 10 -13.48 4.80 6.34
C VAL A 10 -12.84 4.04 5.17
N GLY A 11 -11.66 4.49 4.75
CA GLY A 11 -10.90 3.83 3.68
C GLY A 11 -11.51 4.03 2.30
N ASN A 12 -11.86 5.28 1.97
CA ASN A 12 -12.35 5.60 0.65
C ASN A 12 -11.24 5.44 -0.38
N VAL A 13 -11.52 4.75 -1.47
CA VAL A 13 -10.60 4.75 -2.60
C VAL A 13 -10.95 5.95 -3.47
N LEU A 14 -9.95 6.79 -3.75
CA LEU A 14 -10.06 8.01 -4.51
C LEU A 14 -9.27 7.90 -5.82
N GLY A 15 -9.75 8.58 -6.86
CA GLY A 15 -8.96 8.85 -8.05
C GLY A 15 -8.02 10.03 -7.84
N VAL A 16 -7.05 10.20 -8.73
CA VAL A 16 -6.17 11.39 -8.76
C VAL A 16 -6.94 12.71 -8.93
N ASP A 17 -8.19 12.64 -9.41
CA ASP A 17 -9.13 13.75 -9.52
C ASP A 17 -9.85 14.10 -8.20
N ARG A 18 -9.44 13.45 -7.09
CA ARG A 18 -9.98 13.62 -5.72
C ARG A 18 -11.43 13.15 -5.56
N LYS A 19 -11.99 12.45 -6.54
CA LYS A 19 -13.35 11.91 -6.48
C LYS A 19 -13.33 10.45 -6.01
N ALA A 20 -14.49 9.97 -5.59
CA ALA A 20 -14.70 8.55 -5.34
C ALA A 20 -14.25 7.74 -6.55
N TRP A 21 -13.36 6.79 -6.32
CA TRP A 21 -12.73 6.03 -7.39
C TRP A 21 -13.71 5.05 -8.00
N ASN A 22 -13.79 5.09 -9.33
CA ASN A 22 -14.52 4.10 -10.11
C ASN A 22 -13.56 3.51 -11.16
N PRO A 23 -13.00 2.32 -10.94
CA PRO A 23 -12.03 1.73 -11.86
C PRO A 23 -12.64 1.57 -13.25
N ALA A 24 -11.92 2.05 -14.27
CA ALA A 24 -12.40 2.06 -15.64
C ALA A 24 -12.38 0.62 -16.22
N PRO A 25 -13.49 0.10 -16.75
CA PRO A 25 -13.52 -1.22 -17.39
C PRO A 25 -12.48 -1.34 -18.51
N ALA A 26 -12.28 -0.27 -19.29
CA ALA A 26 -11.31 -0.21 -20.37
C ALA A 26 -9.84 -0.22 -19.93
N ARG A 27 -9.54 -0.17 -18.63
CA ARG A 27 -8.17 -0.35 -18.08
C ARG A 27 -8.03 -1.66 -17.32
N ALA A 28 -9.12 -2.39 -17.10
CA ALA A 28 -9.09 -3.61 -16.30
C ALA A 28 -8.18 -4.69 -16.88
N GLN A 29 -8.05 -4.74 -18.21
CA GLN A 29 -7.13 -5.66 -18.89
C GLN A 29 -5.65 -5.35 -18.64
N ASN A 30 -5.33 -4.17 -18.14
CA ASN A 30 -3.96 -3.77 -17.82
C ASN A 30 -3.59 -4.08 -16.36
N GLY A 31 -4.57 -4.34 -15.49
CA GLY A 31 -4.37 -4.61 -14.05
C GLY A 31 -4.78 -3.45 -13.14
N CYS A 32 -4.40 -3.54 -11.87
CA CYS A 32 -4.76 -2.59 -10.83
C CYS A 32 -3.61 -2.30 -9.86
N VAL A 33 -3.42 -1.04 -9.46
CA VAL A 33 -2.53 -0.60 -8.40
C VAL A 33 -3.33 0.12 -7.32
N ILE A 34 -3.10 -0.22 -6.06
CA ILE A 34 -3.68 0.47 -4.90
C ILE A 34 -2.55 1.04 -4.05
N ILE A 35 -2.67 2.30 -3.65
CA ILE A 35 -1.69 3.00 -2.82
C ILE A 35 -2.37 3.41 -1.51
N ALA A 36 -1.74 3.16 -0.36
CA ALA A 36 -2.28 3.51 0.95
C ALA A 36 -1.25 4.27 1.80
N HIS A 37 -1.70 5.37 2.43
CA HIS A 37 -0.88 6.19 3.33
C HIS A 37 -0.80 5.65 4.76
N GLY A 38 0.02 6.31 5.58
CA GLY A 38 0.27 5.98 6.98
C GLY A 38 -0.54 6.74 8.02
N LEU A 39 -0.10 6.60 9.26
CA LEU A 39 -0.57 7.31 10.44
C LEU A 39 -0.51 8.84 10.23
N ARG A 40 -1.58 9.56 10.61
CA ARG A 40 -1.70 11.03 10.54
C ARG A 40 -1.56 11.63 9.13
N ASP A 41 -1.64 10.82 8.08
CA ASP A 41 -1.58 11.26 6.69
C ASP A 41 -2.97 11.14 6.01
N GLY A 42 -3.05 11.45 4.72
CA GLY A 42 -4.22 11.26 3.88
C GLY A 42 -3.85 11.23 2.40
N ALA A 43 -4.81 10.88 1.54
CA ALA A 43 -4.52 10.75 0.10
C ALA A 43 -4.15 12.07 -0.58
N PHE A 44 -4.69 13.18 -0.08
CA PHE A 44 -4.44 14.54 -0.58
C PHE A 44 -4.16 15.56 0.51
N PHE A 45 -4.59 15.28 1.74
CA PHE A 45 -4.40 16.13 2.90
C PHE A 45 -4.02 15.28 4.09
N THR A 46 -3.03 15.71 4.87
CA THR A 46 -2.70 15.04 6.13
C THR A 46 -3.87 15.14 7.11
N ALA A 47 -3.81 14.38 8.21
CA ALA A 47 -4.78 14.48 9.30
C ALA A 47 -4.92 15.90 9.89
N ARG A 48 -3.94 16.78 9.66
CA ARG A 48 -3.92 18.18 10.10
C ARG A 48 -4.45 19.15 9.04
N GLY A 49 -4.84 18.67 7.87
CA GLY A 49 -5.31 19.49 6.75
C GLY A 49 -4.20 20.10 5.90
N GLU A 50 -2.95 19.67 6.05
CA GLU A 50 -1.83 20.10 5.21
C GLU A 50 -1.89 19.34 3.88
N GLU A 51 -1.65 19.99 2.73
CA GLU A 51 -1.66 19.30 1.45
C GLU A 51 -0.52 18.27 1.37
N SER A 52 -0.86 17.05 0.96
CA SER A 52 0.06 15.93 0.74
C SER A 52 -0.11 15.45 -0.70
N ARG A 53 0.98 15.42 -1.47
CA ARG A 53 0.92 15.10 -2.92
C ARG A 53 1.60 13.79 -3.30
N TRP A 54 2.28 13.15 -2.36
CA TRP A 54 3.13 12.01 -2.71
C TRP A 54 2.37 10.84 -3.33
N MET A 55 1.13 10.57 -2.88
CA MET A 55 0.29 9.50 -3.45
C MET A 55 -0.15 9.82 -4.87
N SER A 56 -0.56 11.06 -5.14
CA SER A 56 -0.93 11.48 -6.49
C SER A 56 0.27 11.52 -7.43
N ASP A 57 1.43 11.97 -6.94
CA ASP A 57 2.66 12.02 -7.72
C ASP A 57 3.14 10.60 -8.06
N MET A 58 3.08 9.66 -7.11
CA MET A 58 3.36 8.25 -7.36
C MET A 58 2.39 7.64 -8.38
N ALA A 59 1.09 7.94 -8.28
CA ALA A 59 0.10 7.49 -9.26
C ALA A 59 0.37 8.05 -10.68
N MET A 60 0.81 9.31 -10.78
CA MET A 60 1.21 9.92 -12.05
C MET A 60 2.46 9.24 -12.63
N ASN A 61 3.47 8.97 -11.80
CA ASN A 61 4.68 8.25 -12.21
C ASN A 61 4.35 6.84 -12.72
N LEU A 62 3.44 6.12 -12.04
CA LEU A 62 2.94 4.81 -12.49
C LEU A 62 2.22 4.90 -13.84
N ALA A 63 1.32 5.87 -13.99
CA ALA A 63 0.59 6.08 -15.24
C ALA A 63 1.54 6.38 -16.40
N GLN A 64 2.55 7.22 -16.18
CA GLN A 64 3.56 7.54 -17.18
C GLN A 64 4.43 6.32 -17.52
N ARG A 65 4.92 5.59 -16.50
CA ARG A 65 5.79 4.42 -16.69
C ARG A 65 5.12 3.29 -17.46
N LEU A 66 3.82 3.12 -17.25
CA LEU A 66 3.04 2.01 -17.80
C LEU A 66 2.29 2.37 -19.09
N ASP A 67 2.44 3.60 -19.60
CA ASP A 67 1.86 4.01 -20.88
C ASP A 67 2.35 3.13 -22.06
N PRO A 68 1.49 2.80 -23.05
CA PRO A 68 0.05 3.12 -23.16
C PRO A 68 -0.87 2.16 -22.37
N ALA A 69 -0.32 1.14 -21.71
CA ALA A 69 -1.06 0.11 -20.99
C ALA A 69 -1.32 0.48 -19.52
N GLN A 70 -1.87 1.67 -19.28
CA GLN A 70 -2.09 2.18 -17.93
C GLN A 70 -3.09 1.30 -17.15
N PRO A 71 -2.76 0.85 -15.93
CA PRO A 71 -3.69 0.14 -15.07
C PRO A 71 -4.72 1.07 -14.44
N ASN A 72 -5.70 0.46 -13.76
CA ASN A 72 -6.51 1.18 -12.78
C ASN A 72 -5.63 1.53 -11.57
N ILE A 73 -5.61 2.80 -11.14
CA ILE A 73 -4.81 3.24 -9.98
C ILE A 73 -5.76 3.91 -8.97
N GLY A 74 -5.81 3.38 -7.75
CA GLY A 74 -6.67 3.87 -6.67
C GLY A 74 -5.85 4.31 -5.45
N LEU A 75 -6.26 5.43 -4.82
CA LEU A 75 -5.63 6.01 -3.64
C LEU A 75 -6.51 5.79 -2.41
N VAL A 76 -6.04 5.03 -1.43
CA VAL A 76 -6.81 4.75 -0.21
C VAL A 76 -6.65 5.92 0.76
N ASP A 77 -7.73 6.67 0.96
CA ASP A 77 -7.86 7.68 2.00
C ASP A 77 -8.59 7.10 3.22
N TRP A 78 -7.81 6.85 4.27
CA TRP A 78 -8.30 6.41 5.56
C TRP A 78 -7.93 7.39 6.68
N SER A 79 -7.66 8.66 6.32
CA SER A 79 -7.27 9.73 7.24
C SER A 79 -8.18 9.87 8.47
N SER A 80 -9.48 9.58 8.31
CA SER A 80 -10.47 9.59 9.40
C SER A 80 -10.23 8.52 10.48
N ALA A 81 -9.60 7.40 10.13
CA ALA A 81 -9.19 6.34 11.06
C ALA A 81 -7.67 6.28 11.27
N ALA A 82 -6.89 7.05 10.50
CA ALA A 82 -5.44 7.16 10.61
C ALA A 82 -4.98 7.99 11.84
N MET A 83 -5.85 8.16 12.84
CA MET A 83 -5.60 8.93 14.07
C MET A 83 -5.94 8.08 15.31
N PRO A 84 -4.96 7.79 16.19
CA PRO A 84 -5.19 7.08 17.44
C PRO A 84 -6.09 7.89 18.36
N SER A 85 -6.99 7.19 19.04
CA SER A 85 -8.17 7.72 19.73
C SER A 85 -7.91 8.58 20.99
N GLN A 86 -6.67 8.92 21.32
CA GLN A 86 -6.38 9.86 22.42
C GLN A 86 -6.68 11.33 22.06
N TRP A 87 -6.91 11.66 20.79
CA TRP A 87 -7.22 13.02 20.35
C TRP A 87 -8.68 13.46 20.50
N HIS A 88 -9.59 12.59 20.95
CA HIS A 88 -11.00 12.95 21.18
C HIS A 88 -11.33 13.46 22.60
N GLY A 89 -10.37 13.46 23.54
CA GLY A 89 -10.71 13.56 24.97
C GLY A 89 -10.00 14.60 25.82
N LEU A 90 -8.67 14.77 25.73
CA LEU A 90 -7.92 15.54 26.73
C LEU A 90 -6.71 16.23 26.11
N LEU A 91 -6.61 17.53 26.37
CA LEU A 91 -5.43 18.39 26.42
C LEU A 91 -4.08 17.72 26.11
N MET A 92 -3.26 18.33 25.25
CA MET A 92 -1.97 18.92 25.64
C MET A 92 -1.25 19.57 24.44
N LYS A 93 -0.87 20.84 24.63
CA LYS A 93 0.34 21.40 24.03
C LYS A 93 1.53 20.58 24.52
N GLN A 94 2.26 19.87 23.66
CA GLN A 94 3.66 19.54 23.95
C GLN A 94 4.40 19.03 22.71
N GLU A 95 5.35 19.84 22.25
CA GLU A 95 6.20 19.64 21.07
C GLU A 95 7.43 18.73 21.32
N ASN A 96 7.44 17.80 22.30
CA ASN A 96 8.72 17.15 22.68
C ASN A 96 8.66 15.68 23.16
N LEU A 97 7.75 14.84 22.65
CA LEU A 97 7.69 13.41 23.02
C LEU A 97 7.52 12.47 21.81
N ASP A 98 8.32 12.69 20.76
CA ASP A 98 8.09 12.09 19.43
C ASP A 98 8.33 10.57 19.33
N GLY A 99 9.14 9.95 20.20
CA GLY A 99 9.46 8.51 20.11
C GLY A 99 8.47 7.58 20.83
N LEU A 100 8.17 7.87 22.11
CA LEU A 100 7.27 7.05 22.94
C LEU A 100 5.79 7.21 22.56
N SER A 101 5.38 8.41 22.15
CA SER A 101 4.01 8.65 21.68
C SER A 101 3.75 7.93 20.35
N MET A 102 4.73 7.90 19.45
CA MET A 102 4.58 7.22 18.17
C MET A 102 4.53 5.70 18.32
N GLY A 103 5.33 5.08 19.21
CA GLY A 103 5.26 3.63 19.46
C GLY A 103 3.90 3.16 19.98
N LEU A 104 3.28 3.92 20.89
CA LEU A 104 1.92 3.64 21.39
C LEU A 104 0.85 3.89 20.31
N ASP A 105 1.00 4.98 19.56
CA ASP A 105 0.13 5.30 18.43
C ASP A 105 0.17 4.20 17.35
N LEU A 106 1.36 3.63 17.09
CA LEU A 106 1.56 2.55 16.12
C LEU A 106 0.99 1.20 16.58
N ALA A 107 0.98 0.92 17.88
CA ALA A 107 0.32 -0.26 18.41
C ALA A 107 -1.21 -0.16 18.25
N LEU A 108 -1.78 1.00 18.56
CA LEU A 108 -3.22 1.24 18.43
C LEU A 108 -3.66 1.25 16.97
N ILE A 109 -2.90 1.95 16.10
CA ILE A 109 -3.29 2.14 14.70
C ILE A 109 -3.35 0.84 13.92
N ARG A 110 -2.65 -0.21 14.37
CA ARG A 110 -2.64 -1.51 13.68
C ARG A 110 -4.03 -2.11 13.58
N ASP A 111 -4.75 -2.17 14.69
CA ASP A 111 -6.08 -2.80 14.70
C ASP A 111 -7.05 -2.01 13.82
N GLN A 112 -6.94 -0.67 13.83
CA GLN A 112 -7.71 0.17 12.91
C GLN A 112 -7.29 -0.06 11.46
N ALA A 113 -5.99 -0.11 11.15
CA ALA A 113 -5.49 -0.34 9.81
C ALA A 113 -5.93 -1.72 9.26
N ARG A 114 -5.98 -2.75 10.11
CA ARG A 114 -6.51 -4.08 9.76
C ARG A 114 -8.00 -4.03 9.46
N GLU A 115 -8.81 -3.37 10.30
CA GLU A 115 -10.25 -3.23 10.08
C GLU A 115 -10.55 -2.47 8.77
N VAL A 116 -9.79 -1.41 8.48
CA VAL A 116 -9.86 -0.71 7.18
C VAL A 116 -9.37 -1.59 6.03
N GLY A 117 -8.33 -2.41 6.26
CA GLY A 117 -7.83 -3.40 5.31
C GLY A 117 -8.87 -4.45 4.94
N ASP A 118 -9.67 -4.92 5.91
CA ASP A 118 -10.81 -5.80 5.64
C ASP A 118 -11.82 -5.13 4.71
N HIS A 119 -12.19 -3.88 5.01
CA HIS A 119 -13.10 -3.10 4.17
C HIS A 119 -12.55 -2.88 2.77
N LEU A 120 -11.25 -2.55 2.62
CA LEU A 120 -10.61 -2.45 1.32
C LEU A 120 -10.67 -3.79 0.57
N GLY A 121 -10.34 -4.90 1.23
CA GLY A 121 -10.41 -6.24 0.65
C GLY A 121 -11.81 -6.57 0.12
N PHE A 122 -12.86 -6.26 0.88
CA PHE A 122 -14.25 -6.44 0.41
C PHE A 122 -14.60 -5.51 -0.76
N ARG A 123 -14.15 -4.25 -0.78
CA ARG A 123 -14.38 -3.35 -1.93
C ARG A 123 -13.66 -3.87 -3.19
N LEU A 124 -12.42 -4.32 -3.05
CA LEU A 124 -11.67 -4.95 -4.15
C LEU A 124 -12.38 -6.21 -4.65
N ALA A 125 -12.88 -7.06 -3.75
CA ALA A 125 -13.66 -8.24 -4.09
C ALA A 125 -14.94 -7.90 -4.86
N GLN A 126 -15.63 -6.81 -4.51
CA GLN A 126 -16.79 -6.32 -5.26
C GLN A 126 -16.42 -5.91 -6.68
N TRP A 127 -15.34 -5.15 -6.88
CA TRP A 127 -14.88 -4.78 -8.23
C TRP A 127 -14.36 -5.96 -9.06
N ILE A 128 -13.80 -6.99 -8.41
CA ILE A 128 -13.40 -8.24 -9.07
C ILE A 128 -14.61 -9.05 -9.55
N ARG A 129 -15.68 -9.09 -8.74
CA ARG A 129 -16.92 -9.82 -9.06
C ARG A 129 -17.90 -9.03 -9.92
N ASP A 130 -17.61 -7.76 -10.18
CA ASP A 130 -18.45 -6.88 -10.97
C ASP A 130 -18.67 -7.44 -12.39
N LYS A 131 -19.88 -7.27 -12.92
CA LYS A 131 -20.23 -7.71 -14.29
C LYS A 131 -19.38 -6.99 -15.33
N ASP A 132 -18.99 -5.75 -15.06
CA ASP A 132 -18.11 -4.96 -15.92
C ASP A 132 -16.64 -5.36 -15.80
N GLN A 133 -16.30 -6.32 -14.91
CA GLN A 133 -14.95 -6.81 -14.63
C GLN A 133 -13.93 -5.68 -14.42
N ARG A 134 -14.28 -4.68 -13.60
CA ARG A 134 -13.48 -3.44 -13.42
C ARG A 134 -12.09 -3.71 -12.82
N ILE A 135 -11.97 -4.80 -12.06
CA ILE A 135 -10.68 -5.41 -11.71
C ILE A 135 -10.75 -6.86 -12.18
N ARG A 136 -9.68 -7.32 -12.84
CA ARG A 136 -9.61 -8.68 -13.40
C ARG A 136 -8.68 -9.55 -12.58
N ARG A 137 -9.15 -10.75 -12.20
CA ARG A 137 -8.35 -11.73 -11.44
C ARG A 137 -7.20 -12.33 -12.25
N ASP A 138 -7.30 -12.35 -13.57
CA ASP A 138 -6.25 -12.81 -14.48
C ASP A 138 -5.21 -11.72 -14.82
N LYS A 139 -5.26 -10.57 -14.14
CA LYS A 139 -4.37 -9.43 -14.38
C LYS A 139 -3.62 -9.01 -13.11
N PRO A 140 -2.48 -8.30 -13.25
CA PRO A 140 -1.70 -7.83 -12.10
C PRO A 140 -2.50 -7.00 -11.10
N LEU A 141 -2.32 -7.30 -9.81
CA LEU A 141 -2.79 -6.47 -8.70
C LEU A 141 -1.59 -6.14 -7.81
N HIS A 142 -1.27 -4.86 -7.67
CA HIS A 142 -0.18 -4.42 -6.80
C HIS A 142 -0.72 -3.51 -5.70
N LEU A 143 -0.55 -3.91 -4.45
CA LEU A 143 -0.95 -3.13 -3.28
C LEU A 143 0.31 -2.54 -2.63
N ILE A 144 0.35 -1.22 -2.48
CA ILE A 144 1.51 -0.48 -1.96
C ILE A 144 1.06 0.26 -0.70
N GLY A 145 1.68 -0.02 0.44
CA GLY A 145 1.33 0.60 1.72
C GLY A 145 2.54 1.23 2.39
N HIS A 146 2.43 2.51 2.76
CA HIS A 146 3.44 3.20 3.56
C HIS A 146 3.08 3.22 5.03
N SER A 147 4.06 3.01 5.91
CA SER A 147 3.87 3.09 7.36
C SER A 147 2.69 2.21 7.81
N ALA A 148 1.74 2.71 8.59
CA ALA A 148 0.54 1.97 8.96
C ALA A 148 -0.31 1.48 7.77
N GLY A 149 -0.19 2.10 6.60
CA GLY A 149 -0.81 1.63 5.35
C GLY A 149 -0.31 0.25 4.90
N GLY A 150 0.89 -0.16 5.35
CA GLY A 150 1.40 -1.52 5.12
C GLY A 150 0.51 -2.61 5.75
N PHE A 151 0.04 -2.41 6.98
CA PHE A 151 -0.90 -3.34 7.62
C PHE A 151 -2.22 -3.43 6.85
N LEU A 152 -2.70 -2.28 6.35
CA LEU A 152 -3.94 -2.17 5.59
C LEU A 152 -3.87 -2.98 4.29
N VAL A 153 -2.82 -2.79 3.49
CA VAL A 153 -2.68 -3.51 2.21
C VAL A 153 -2.39 -5.00 2.40
N ALA A 154 -1.62 -5.38 3.43
CA ALA A 154 -1.37 -6.77 3.77
C ALA A 154 -2.66 -7.48 4.17
N ARG A 155 -3.51 -6.82 4.97
CA ARG A 155 -4.81 -7.37 5.37
C ARG A 155 -5.78 -7.47 4.19
N ALA A 156 -5.82 -6.47 3.30
CA ALA A 156 -6.64 -6.54 2.09
C ALA A 156 -6.25 -7.72 1.17
N ALA A 157 -4.95 -8.01 1.04
CA ALA A 157 -4.46 -9.17 0.30
C ALA A 157 -4.94 -10.50 0.90
N LEU A 158 -4.89 -10.64 2.23
CA LEU A 158 -5.40 -11.82 2.92
C LEU A 158 -6.89 -12.02 2.69
N VAL A 159 -7.71 -10.96 2.79
CA VAL A 159 -9.15 -11.05 2.52
C VAL A 159 -9.43 -11.52 1.09
N LEU A 160 -8.69 -11.02 0.09
CA LEU A 160 -8.84 -11.51 -1.28
C LEU A 160 -8.47 -12.98 -1.42
N SER A 161 -7.42 -13.43 -0.71
CA SER A 161 -7.00 -14.83 -0.68
C SER A 161 -8.05 -15.73 -0.01
N GLU A 162 -8.53 -15.35 1.19
CA GLU A 162 -9.59 -16.02 1.95
C GLU A 162 -10.89 -16.17 1.14
N LEU A 163 -11.22 -15.18 0.30
CA LEU A 163 -12.40 -15.21 -0.58
C LEU A 163 -12.20 -16.01 -1.88
N GLY A 164 -11.00 -16.55 -2.13
CA GLY A 164 -10.65 -17.23 -3.38
C GLY A 164 -10.62 -16.30 -4.59
N LEU A 165 -10.36 -15.01 -4.38
CA LEU A 165 -10.38 -13.95 -5.40
C LEU A 165 -9.00 -13.33 -5.68
N ALA A 166 -7.98 -13.69 -4.90
CA ALA A 166 -6.62 -13.22 -5.13
C ALA A 166 -6.16 -13.50 -6.57
N PRO A 167 -5.68 -12.48 -7.31
CA PRO A 167 -4.96 -12.68 -8.56
C PRO A 167 -3.68 -13.49 -8.34
N GLU A 168 -3.31 -14.35 -9.29
CA GLU A 168 -2.04 -15.09 -9.23
C GLU A 168 -0.82 -14.16 -9.22
N THR A 169 -0.94 -13.03 -9.92
CA THR A 169 0.06 -11.97 -9.98
C THR A 169 -0.20 -10.87 -8.95
N MET A 170 -0.75 -11.22 -7.78
CA MET A 170 -0.91 -10.30 -6.66
C MET A 170 0.45 -10.04 -6.00
N HIS A 171 0.73 -8.77 -5.73
CA HIS A 171 1.99 -8.31 -5.13
C HIS A 171 1.68 -7.28 -4.05
N VAL A 172 2.33 -7.39 -2.90
CA VAL A 172 2.25 -6.41 -1.80
C VAL A 172 3.62 -5.76 -1.57
N THR A 173 3.69 -4.44 -1.66
CA THR A 173 4.87 -3.66 -1.28
C THR A 173 4.60 -2.90 0.01
N ILE A 174 5.46 -3.10 1.00
CA ILE A 174 5.44 -2.48 2.31
C ILE A 174 6.59 -1.48 2.41
N LEU A 175 6.26 -0.21 2.62
CA LEU A 175 7.21 0.90 2.69
C LEU A 175 7.34 1.38 4.14
N ASP A 176 8.43 0.96 4.78
CA ASP A 176 8.87 1.37 6.11
C ASP A 176 7.81 1.24 7.22
N THR A 177 6.99 0.19 7.15
CA THR A 177 5.99 -0.11 8.18
C THR A 177 6.67 -0.57 9.46
N PRO A 178 6.36 0.00 10.62
CA PRO A 178 6.99 -0.42 11.87
C PRO A 178 6.66 -1.88 12.21
N GLY A 179 7.70 -2.69 12.45
CA GLY A 179 7.57 -4.11 12.79
C GLY A 179 6.96 -4.28 14.18
N THR A 180 6.03 -5.23 14.29
CA THR A 180 5.40 -5.79 15.51
C THR A 180 4.23 -6.73 15.09
N ASP A 181 3.83 -6.76 13.81
CA ASP A 181 2.81 -7.67 13.26
C ASP A 181 3.39 -8.77 12.35
N ASP A 182 4.36 -9.53 12.87
CA ASP A 182 5.06 -10.55 12.08
C ASP A 182 4.10 -11.65 11.58
N ALA A 183 3.04 -11.93 12.34
CA ALA A 183 2.03 -12.92 11.95
C ALA A 183 1.29 -12.49 10.68
N LEU A 184 0.80 -11.24 10.62
CA LEU A 184 0.13 -10.72 9.43
C LEU A 184 1.05 -10.81 8.20
N PHE A 185 2.28 -10.31 8.33
CA PHE A 185 3.22 -10.29 7.21
C PHE A 185 3.63 -11.70 6.78
N ALA A 186 3.87 -12.62 7.73
CA ALA A 186 4.16 -14.01 7.40
C ALA A 186 2.98 -14.70 6.70
N GLU A 187 1.74 -14.43 7.12
CA GLU A 187 0.55 -14.94 6.45
C GLU A 187 0.38 -14.35 5.05
N THR A 188 0.55 -13.04 4.89
CA THR A 188 0.48 -12.37 3.59
C THR A 188 1.54 -12.91 2.63
N GLY A 189 2.77 -13.11 3.10
CA GLY A 189 3.87 -13.67 2.32
C GLY A 189 3.66 -15.13 1.89
N ARG A 190 2.72 -15.87 2.51
CA ARG A 190 2.34 -17.23 2.07
C ARG A 190 1.32 -17.23 0.94
N VAL A 191 0.58 -16.14 0.75
CA VAL A 191 -0.51 -16.08 -0.25
C VAL A 191 -0.17 -15.24 -1.47
N CYS A 192 0.86 -14.40 -1.39
CA CYS A 192 1.31 -13.56 -2.48
C CYS A 192 2.76 -13.13 -2.29
N ARG A 193 3.37 -12.63 -3.37
CA ARG A 193 4.69 -12.02 -3.31
C ARG A 193 4.61 -10.76 -2.45
N MET A 194 5.54 -10.63 -1.51
CA MET A 194 5.60 -9.49 -0.61
C MET A 194 7.01 -8.90 -0.57
N GLU A 195 7.10 -7.58 -0.60
CA GLU A 195 8.35 -6.84 -0.51
C GLU A 195 8.28 -5.83 0.61
N PHE A 196 9.38 -5.69 1.35
CA PHE A 196 9.46 -4.85 2.51
C PHE A 196 10.74 -4.02 2.45
N TYR A 197 10.56 -2.70 2.34
CA TYR A 197 11.64 -1.74 2.24
C TYR A 197 11.71 -0.90 3.52
N LYS A 198 12.79 -1.07 4.29
CA LYS A 198 13.07 -0.32 5.52
C LYS A 198 13.98 0.87 5.21
N THR A 199 13.56 2.07 5.56
CA THR A 199 14.37 3.29 5.43
C THR A 199 14.65 3.98 6.77
N SER A 200 13.92 3.64 7.83
CA SER A 200 14.10 4.26 9.15
C SER A 200 14.19 3.24 10.27
N ASP A 201 14.70 3.70 11.41
CA ASP A 201 14.74 2.91 12.64
C ASP A 201 13.38 2.81 13.35
N PHE A 202 12.27 3.23 12.73
CA PHE A 202 10.93 2.86 13.24
C PHE A 202 10.68 1.36 13.14
N VAL A 203 11.33 0.69 12.18
CA VAL A 203 11.23 -0.76 12.02
C VAL A 203 12.24 -1.43 12.95
N THR A 204 11.85 -1.63 14.22
CA THR A 204 12.74 -2.18 15.26
C THR A 204 12.57 -3.67 15.52
N SER A 205 11.47 -4.30 15.08
CA SER A 205 11.14 -5.66 15.51
C SER A 205 10.63 -6.61 14.41
N LEU A 206 10.91 -6.34 13.13
CA LEU A 206 10.55 -7.30 12.08
C LEU A 206 11.50 -8.50 12.15
N ASP A 207 10.99 -9.66 12.56
CA ASP A 207 11.76 -10.91 12.59
C ASP A 207 11.84 -11.50 11.16
N VAL A 208 12.84 -11.04 10.40
CA VAL A 208 13.06 -11.46 9.00
C VAL A 208 13.34 -12.96 8.91
N GLU A 209 13.90 -13.58 9.97
CA GLU A 209 14.18 -15.03 9.98
C GLU A 209 12.90 -15.88 10.03
N ARG A 210 11.78 -15.31 10.49
CA ARG A 210 10.46 -15.98 10.52
C ARG A 210 9.64 -15.75 9.26
N MET A 211 10.08 -14.91 8.34
CA MET A 211 9.35 -14.62 7.12
C MET A 211 9.49 -15.77 6.10
N PRO A 212 8.44 -16.07 5.32
CA PRO A 212 8.54 -17.00 4.19
C PRO A 212 9.64 -16.58 3.20
N GLU A 213 10.22 -17.53 2.47
CA GLU A 213 11.29 -17.27 1.47
C GLU A 213 10.86 -16.29 0.37
N ASP A 214 9.56 -16.23 0.06
CA ASP A 214 8.98 -15.33 -0.95
C ASP A 214 8.80 -13.88 -0.46
N VAL A 215 9.19 -13.59 0.79
CA VAL A 215 9.25 -12.23 1.34
C VAL A 215 10.61 -11.63 1.08
N PHE A 216 10.64 -10.58 0.25
CA PHE A 216 11.85 -9.83 -0.03
C PHE A 216 12.01 -8.67 0.96
N PHE A 217 13.07 -8.70 1.78
CA PHE A 217 13.39 -7.62 2.71
C PHE A 217 14.65 -6.87 2.29
N ARG A 218 14.59 -5.53 2.29
CA ARG A 218 15.74 -4.66 2.03
C ARG A 218 15.77 -3.44 2.93
N VAL A 219 16.98 -3.07 3.34
CA VAL A 219 17.27 -1.80 4.01
C VAL A 219 17.77 -0.83 2.96
N ILE A 220 17.07 0.30 2.82
CA ILE A 220 17.38 1.37 1.89
C ILE A 220 17.80 2.60 2.71
N PRO A 221 19.10 2.88 2.85
CA PRO A 221 19.56 3.97 3.68
C PRO A 221 19.22 5.32 3.03
N PRO A 222 18.57 6.25 3.76
CA PRO A 222 18.32 7.58 3.25
C PRO A 222 19.63 8.39 3.11
N PRO A 223 19.72 9.33 2.15
CA PRO A 223 20.92 10.14 1.97
C PRO A 223 21.16 11.07 3.17
N GLY A 224 22.43 11.19 3.57
CA GLY A 224 22.85 12.10 4.64
C GLY A 224 22.56 11.60 6.04
N LYS A 225 22.12 12.50 6.93
CA LYS A 225 21.75 12.20 8.32
C LYS A 225 20.37 12.78 8.62
N PRO A 226 19.31 12.23 8.01
CA PRO A 226 17.96 12.74 8.19
C PRO A 226 17.50 12.54 9.64
N SER A 227 16.53 13.35 10.06
CA SER A 227 15.69 13.04 11.21
C SER A 227 14.95 11.72 10.98
N LEU A 228 14.48 11.10 12.06
CA LEU A 228 13.74 9.84 11.99
C LEU A 228 12.48 9.96 11.11
N ARG A 229 11.79 11.10 11.14
CA ARG A 229 10.61 11.38 10.30
C ARG A 229 10.98 11.52 8.82
N GLU A 230 12.08 12.20 8.50
CA GLU A 230 12.57 12.32 7.12
C GLU A 230 13.00 10.94 6.59
N ALA A 231 13.71 10.15 7.39
CA ALA A 231 14.05 8.77 7.04
C ALA A 231 12.81 7.91 6.76
N HIS A 232 11.73 8.10 7.52
CA HIS A 232 10.47 7.37 7.34
C HIS A 232 9.72 7.76 6.06
N SER A 233 9.68 9.06 5.75
CA SER A 233 9.08 9.56 4.50
C SER A 233 9.90 9.17 3.27
N TYR A 234 11.21 9.04 3.42
CA TYR A 234 12.11 8.65 2.32
C TYR A 234 11.70 7.32 1.65
N ALA A 235 10.98 6.43 2.35
CA ALA A 235 10.50 5.17 1.78
C ALA A 235 9.64 5.34 0.52
N TRP A 236 8.64 6.24 0.57
CA TRP A 236 7.79 6.48 -0.59
C TRP A 236 8.49 7.36 -1.63
N GLU A 237 9.43 8.23 -1.22
CA GLU A 237 10.24 9.04 -2.14
C GLU A 237 11.14 8.15 -3.00
N TRP A 238 11.92 7.29 -2.34
CA TRP A 238 12.79 6.31 -2.98
C TRP A 238 11.99 5.39 -3.89
N TYR A 239 10.90 4.81 -3.38
CA TYR A 239 10.09 3.90 -4.19
C TYR A 239 9.49 4.60 -5.40
N SER A 240 9.01 5.83 -5.26
CA SER A 240 8.51 6.64 -6.38
C SER A 240 9.58 6.91 -7.43
N ALA A 241 10.83 7.18 -7.02
CA ALA A 241 11.96 7.32 -7.94
C ALA A 241 12.23 6.01 -8.71
N THR A 242 12.15 4.85 -8.04
CA THR A 242 12.35 3.56 -8.72
C THR A 242 11.31 3.32 -9.83
N ILE A 243 10.07 3.81 -9.69
CA ILE A 243 9.05 3.70 -10.75
C ILE A 243 9.54 4.31 -12.07
N CYS A 244 10.26 5.42 -12.00
CA CYS A 244 10.76 6.14 -13.15
C CYS A 244 12.05 5.53 -13.73
N GLU A 245 12.93 5.01 -12.88
CA GLU A 245 14.34 4.79 -13.24
C GLU A 245 14.78 3.32 -13.27
N CYS A 246 14.05 2.41 -12.60
CA CYS A 246 14.49 1.02 -12.44
C CYS A 246 14.50 0.21 -13.76
N ALA A 247 15.44 -0.73 -13.85
CA ALA A 247 15.35 -1.82 -14.83
C ALA A 247 14.38 -2.92 -14.34
N ILE A 248 13.96 -3.78 -15.26
CA ILE A 248 13.10 -4.93 -14.93
C ILE A 248 13.90 -5.90 -14.05
N GLY A 249 13.36 -6.25 -12.89
CA GLY A 249 13.99 -7.12 -11.90
C GLY A 249 14.76 -6.41 -10.79
N ASP A 250 15.07 -5.11 -10.96
CA ASP A 250 15.72 -4.29 -9.94
C ASP A 250 14.79 -4.03 -8.73
N GLU A 251 15.39 -3.63 -7.60
CA GLU A 251 14.66 -3.27 -6.38
C GLU A 251 13.61 -2.17 -6.60
N GLY A 252 12.65 -2.10 -5.69
CA GLY A 252 11.51 -1.18 -5.78
C GLY A 252 10.55 -1.63 -6.88
N PHE A 253 10.12 -0.69 -7.73
CA PHE A 253 9.12 -0.98 -8.76
C PHE A 253 9.61 -1.94 -9.86
N GLY A 254 10.93 -2.16 -10.00
CA GLY A 254 11.52 -3.09 -10.97
C GLY A 254 11.01 -4.52 -10.80
N ARG A 255 10.61 -4.87 -9.58
CA ARG A 255 10.04 -6.15 -9.17
C ARG A 255 8.51 -6.25 -9.28
N SER A 256 7.85 -5.17 -9.71
CA SER A 256 6.41 -5.12 -9.86
C SER A 256 5.91 -6.14 -10.90
N PRO A 257 4.75 -6.80 -10.68
CA PRO A 257 4.20 -7.73 -11.68
C PRO A 257 3.91 -7.05 -13.02
N PHE A 258 3.71 -5.73 -13.05
CA PHE A 258 3.50 -4.97 -14.28
C PHE A 258 4.73 -4.93 -15.20
N LEU A 259 5.93 -5.09 -14.67
CA LEU A 259 7.16 -5.16 -15.45
C LEU A 259 7.55 -6.62 -15.73
N LEU A 260 7.38 -7.51 -14.75
CA LEU A 260 7.76 -8.92 -14.88
C LEU A 260 6.88 -9.69 -15.87
N THR A 261 5.57 -9.39 -15.92
CA THR A 261 4.65 -10.05 -16.87
C THR A 261 4.85 -9.61 -18.32
N ARG A 262 5.41 -8.42 -18.56
CA ARG A 262 5.71 -7.91 -19.91
C ARG A 262 7.02 -8.48 -20.47
N ALA A 263 7.89 -9.00 -19.61
CA ALA A 263 9.18 -9.57 -19.98
C ALA A 263 9.10 -11.06 -20.39
N ALA A 264 7.98 -11.74 -20.13
CA ALA A 264 7.78 -13.10 -20.61
C ALA A 264 7.71 -13.08 -22.15
N PRO A 265 8.52 -13.90 -22.87
CA PRO A 265 8.39 -14.00 -24.32
C PRO A 265 6.96 -14.41 -24.64
N GLN A 266 6.30 -13.68 -25.54
CA GLN A 266 5.06 -14.19 -26.10
C GLN A 266 5.39 -15.52 -26.76
N PRO A 267 4.63 -16.60 -26.51
CA PRO A 267 4.79 -17.81 -27.30
C PRO A 267 4.61 -17.40 -28.76
N ASP A 268 5.63 -17.66 -29.58
CA ASP A 268 5.62 -17.36 -31.00
C ASP A 268 4.29 -17.84 -31.58
N THR A 269 3.44 -16.91 -31.96
CA THR A 269 2.37 -17.18 -32.93
C THR A 269 3.03 -17.31 -34.30
N GLU A 270 3.88 -18.31 -34.46
CA GLU A 270 4.36 -18.79 -35.75
C GLU A 270 4.04 -20.28 -35.87
N GLY A 271 3.00 -20.57 -36.66
CA GLY A 271 2.91 -21.81 -37.42
C GLY A 271 2.06 -22.93 -36.86
N ARG A 272 0.73 -22.84 -37.03
CA ARG A 272 -0.08 -23.71 -37.91
C ARG A 272 -1.57 -23.44 -37.77
#